data_AF-A0A7L0CGS7-F1
#
_entry.id   AF-A0A7L0CGS7-F1
#
_cell.length_a   1.000
_cell.length_b   1.000
_cell.length_c   1.000
_cell.angle_alpha   90.00
_cell.angle_beta   90.00
_cell.angle_gamma   90.00
#
_symmetry.space_group_name_H-M   'P 1'
#
loop_
_entity.id
_entity.type
_entity.pdbx_description
1 polymer ?
#
loop_
_entity_poly.entity_id
_entity_poly.type
_entity_poly.pdbx_seq_one_letter_code
_entity_poly.pdbx_strand_id
1 'polypeptide(L)'
;MLQTSNYSLVLFLQFLLLFYDLFVNSFSELLRTAPAVQLVLFIIQDIAILFNIIIIFLMFFNTFVFQAGLVNLLFHKFKGTILLSAAYLALSISFHIWVMNLRWRDSGRFVWTEGLQTLFVFQRLAAVLYCYFYKRTAVHLGDPLFYQDSLWLRKEFAQFRG
;
A
#
# COMPACT_ATOMS: atom_id res chain seq x y z
N MET A 1 -9.03 -26.06 -5.31
CA MET A 1 -9.12 -25.15 -6.47
C MET A 1 -9.88 -23.90 -6.03
N LEU A 2 -9.16 -22.85 -5.60
CA LEU A 2 -9.78 -21.53 -5.41
C LEU A 2 -10.06 -20.96 -6.81
N GLN A 3 -11.33 -20.79 -7.16
CA GLN A 3 -11.78 -20.28 -8.45
C GLN A 3 -11.16 -18.90 -8.74
N THR A 4 -10.69 -18.71 -9.97
CA THR A 4 -10.20 -17.46 -10.55
C THR A 4 -11.07 -16.23 -10.25
N SER A 5 -12.38 -16.41 -10.05
CA SER A 5 -13.32 -15.36 -9.63
C SER A 5 -12.94 -14.68 -8.31
N ASN A 6 -12.43 -15.43 -7.32
CA ASN A 6 -12.09 -14.87 -6.01
C ASN A 6 -10.85 -13.97 -6.07
N TYR A 7 -9.88 -14.32 -6.91
CA TYR A 7 -8.67 -13.52 -7.11
C TYR A 7 -8.97 -12.19 -7.81
N SER A 8 -9.88 -12.23 -8.80
CA SER A 8 -10.34 -11.00 -9.47
C SER A 8 -11.01 -10.03 -8.49
N LEU A 9 -11.78 -10.54 -7.52
CA LEU A 9 -12.40 -9.70 -6.48
C LEU A 9 -11.37 -9.08 -5.53
N VAL A 10 -10.35 -9.85 -5.12
CA VAL A 10 -9.27 -9.32 -4.27
C VAL A 10 -8.50 -8.22 -4.99
N LEU A 11 -8.12 -8.43 -6.25
CA LEU A 11 -7.46 -7.40 -7.06
C LEU A 11 -8.34 -6.15 -7.23
N PHE A 12 -9.63 -6.33 -7.51
CA PHE A 12 -10.57 -5.22 -7.62
C PHE A 12 -10.63 -4.40 -6.32
N LEU A 13 -10.74 -5.07 -5.18
CA LEU A 13 -10.73 -4.42 -3.87
C LEU A 13 -9.43 -3.64 -3.64
N GLN A 14 -8.29 -4.22 -3.96
CA GLN A 14 -6.99 -3.54 -3.83
C GLN A 14 -6.91 -2.28 -4.69
N PHE A 15 -7.39 -2.34 -5.94
CA PHE A 15 -7.44 -1.18 -6.82
C PHE A 15 -8.40 -0.11 -6.32
N LEU A 16 -9.55 -0.50 -5.75
CA LEU A 16 -10.50 0.43 -5.16
C LEU A 16 -9.89 1.16 -3.97
N LEU A 17 -9.20 0.45 -3.07
CA LEU A 17 -8.50 1.05 -1.93
C LEU A 17 -7.37 1.99 -2.37
N LEU A 18 -6.63 1.61 -3.41
CA LEU A 18 -5.53 2.42 -3.96
C LEU A 18 -6.04 3.66 -4.70
N PHE A 19 -7.19 3.55 -5.37
CA PHE A 19 -7.89 4.68 -5.96
C PHE A 19 -8.39 5.65 -4.88
N TYR A 20 -8.94 5.13 -3.78
CA TYR A 20 -9.36 5.95 -2.65
C TYR A 20 -8.17 6.71 -2.02
N ASP A 21 -7.03 6.06 -1.83
CA ASP A 21 -5.79 6.73 -1.37
C ASP A 21 -5.38 7.88 -2.30
N LEU A 22 -5.37 7.66 -3.61
CA LEU A 22 -5.06 8.69 -4.60
C LEU A 22 -6.07 9.85 -4.57
N PHE A 23 -7.35 9.54 -4.38
CA PHE A 23 -8.41 10.53 -4.24
C PHE A 23 -8.19 11.41 -3.01
N VAL A 24 -7.98 10.83 -1.82
CA VAL A 24 -7.77 11.63 -0.60
C VAL A 24 -6.47 12.44 -0.72
N ASN A 25 -5.42 11.85 -1.27
CA ASN A 25 -4.19 12.58 -1.55
C ASN A 25 -4.41 13.80 -2.47
N SER A 26 -5.27 13.69 -3.48
CA SER A 26 -5.48 14.79 -4.44
C SER A 26 -6.45 15.86 -3.93
N PHE A 27 -7.49 15.47 -3.19
CA PHE A 27 -8.64 16.33 -2.93
C PHE A 27 -8.79 16.76 -1.45
N SER A 28 -8.09 16.14 -0.50
CA SER A 28 -8.23 16.45 0.94
C SER A 28 -7.98 17.92 1.29
N GLU A 29 -7.13 18.61 0.52
CA GLU A 29 -6.81 20.02 0.77
C GLU A 29 -7.99 20.97 0.47
N LEU A 30 -8.94 20.57 -0.39
CA LEU A 30 -10.17 21.32 -0.64
C LEU A 30 -11.03 21.45 0.63
N LEU A 31 -10.90 20.51 1.56
CA LEU A 31 -11.65 20.44 2.81
C LEU A 31 -10.90 21.07 3.99
N ARG A 32 -9.85 21.87 3.73
CA ARG A 32 -9.04 22.52 4.77
C ARG A 32 -9.84 23.37 5.77
N THR A 33 -11.00 23.90 5.36
CA THR A 33 -11.87 24.72 6.20
C THR A 33 -12.77 23.89 7.13
N ALA A 34 -12.87 22.58 6.88
CA ALA A 34 -13.65 21.63 7.66
C ALA A 34 -12.72 20.55 8.26
N PRO A 35 -11.91 20.89 9.28
CA PRO A 35 -10.85 20.02 9.80
C PRO A 35 -11.37 18.68 10.31
N ALA A 36 -12.60 18.63 10.85
CA ALA A 36 -13.23 17.38 11.28
C ALA A 36 -13.50 16.42 10.11
N VAL A 37 -13.99 16.93 8.96
CA VAL A 37 -14.22 16.12 7.76
C VAL A 37 -12.90 15.65 7.18
N GLN A 38 -11.89 16.54 7.15
CA GLN A 38 -10.55 16.21 6.69
C GLN A 38 -9.91 15.10 7.55
N LEU A 39 -10.07 15.16 8.88
CA LEU A 39 -9.59 14.13 9.80
C LEU A 39 -10.20 12.76 9.49
N VAL A 40 -11.52 12.70 9.26
CA VAL A 40 -12.21 11.44 8.93
C VAL A 40 -11.65 10.85 7.63
N LEU A 41 -11.44 11.66 6.59
CA LEU A 41 -10.84 11.19 5.34
C LEU A 41 -9.43 10.63 5.56
N PHE A 42 -8.60 11.29 6.36
CA PHE A 42 -7.25 10.82 6.70
C PHE A 42 -7.27 9.49 7.45
N ILE A 43 -8.17 9.32 8.42
CA ILE A 43 -8.32 8.05 9.14
C ILE A 43 -8.73 6.92 8.18
N ILE A 44 -9.72 7.17 7.32
CA ILE A 44 -10.16 6.16 6.34
C ILE A 44 -9.03 5.83 5.35
N GLN A 45 -8.25 6.83 4.93
CA GLN A 45 -7.10 6.64 4.05
C GLN A 45 -6.02 5.76 4.72
N ASP A 46 -5.63 6.07 5.96
CA ASP A 46 -4.61 5.28 6.67
C ASP A 46 -5.07 3.83 6.89
N ILE A 47 -6.36 3.63 7.20
CA ILE A 47 -6.97 2.30 7.27
C ILE A 47 -6.93 1.61 5.90
N ALA A 48 -7.27 2.29 4.81
CA ALA A 48 -7.24 1.71 3.46
C ALA A 48 -5.82 1.29 3.04
N ILE A 49 -4.80 2.10 3.33
CA ILE A 49 -3.39 1.75 3.10
C ILE A 49 -3.01 0.52 3.92
N LEU A 50 -3.38 0.48 5.21
CA LEU A 50 -3.12 -0.67 6.08
C LEU A 50 -3.79 -1.95 5.56
N PHE A 51 -5.05 -1.88 5.14
CA PHE A 51 -5.74 -3.02 4.52
C PHE A 51 -5.04 -3.49 3.24
N ASN A 52 -4.60 -2.56 2.39
CA ASN A 52 -3.83 -2.90 1.20
C ASN A 52 -2.54 -3.66 1.55
N ILE A 53 -1.83 -3.25 2.61
CA ILE A 53 -0.64 -3.96 3.10
C ILE A 53 -1.02 -5.37 3.59
N ILE A 54 -2.09 -5.49 4.40
CA ILE A 54 -2.56 -6.78 4.92
C ILE A 54 -2.95 -7.73 3.78
N ILE A 55 -3.68 -7.26 2.77
CA ILE A 55 -4.09 -8.10 1.63
C ILE A 55 -2.87 -8.63 0.87
N ILE A 56 -1.83 -7.82 0.67
CA ILE A 56 -0.57 -8.30 0.07
C ILE A 56 0.05 -9.42 0.92
N PHE A 57 0.11 -9.25 2.25
CA PHE A 57 0.62 -10.30 3.13
C PHE A 57 -0.22 -11.58 3.07
N LEU A 58 -1.55 -11.46 3.05
CA LEU A 58 -2.45 -12.61 2.90
C LEU A 58 -2.24 -13.32 1.55
N MET A 59 -2.05 -12.57 0.47
CA MET A 59 -1.75 -13.16 -0.85
C MET A 59 -0.40 -13.88 -0.84
N PHE A 60 0.61 -13.35 -0.14
CA PHE A 60 1.88 -14.05 0.04
C PHE A 60 1.71 -15.35 0.82
N PHE A 61 1.03 -15.34 1.97
CA PHE A 61 0.81 -16.56 2.75
C PHE A 61 0.03 -17.64 1.99
N ASN A 62 -0.84 -17.24 1.07
CA ASN A 62 -1.61 -18.16 0.23
C ASN A 62 -0.83 -18.72 -0.98
N THR A 63 0.37 -18.22 -1.29
CA THR A 63 1.16 -18.76 -2.43
C THR A 63 1.91 -20.05 -2.08
N PHE A 64 2.03 -20.94 -3.07
CA PHE A 64 2.69 -22.25 -2.90
C PHE A 64 4.16 -22.13 -2.50
N VAL A 65 4.86 -21.08 -2.96
CA VAL A 65 6.26 -20.79 -2.59
C VAL A 65 6.43 -20.61 -1.07
N PHE A 66 5.46 -19.95 -0.43
CA PHE A 66 5.48 -19.72 1.02
C PHE A 66 5.15 -21.02 1.77
N GLN A 67 4.19 -21.79 1.27
CA GLN A 67 3.81 -23.10 1.83
C GLN A 67 4.93 -24.15 1.69
N ALA A 68 5.75 -24.06 0.64
CA ALA A 68 6.91 -24.93 0.39
C ALA A 68 8.17 -24.54 1.20
N GLY A 69 8.10 -23.50 2.05
CA GLY A 69 9.21 -23.10 2.94
C GLY A 69 10.23 -22.15 2.31
N LEU A 70 10.03 -21.66 1.08
CA LEU A 70 10.91 -20.69 0.41
C LEU A 70 10.59 -19.23 0.78
N VAL A 71 10.30 -19.00 2.06
CA VAL A 71 9.96 -17.68 2.61
C VAL A 71 11.06 -16.65 2.32
N ASN A 72 12.33 -17.08 2.41
CA ASN A 72 13.49 -16.20 2.22
C ASN A 72 13.61 -15.65 0.78
N LEU A 73 13.23 -16.46 -0.22
CA LEU A 73 13.20 -16.03 -1.63
C LEU A 73 12.15 -14.94 -1.86
N LEU A 74 10.96 -15.15 -1.30
CA LEU A 74 9.83 -14.24 -1.46
C LEU A 74 10.10 -12.91 -0.77
N PHE A 75 10.66 -12.95 0.45
CA PHE A 75 11.13 -11.76 1.13
C PHE A 75 12.18 -11.02 0.30
N HIS A 76 13.18 -11.70 -0.27
CA HIS A 76 14.19 -11.02 -1.07
C HIS A 76 13.58 -10.32 -2.30
N LYS A 77 12.61 -10.95 -2.95
CA LYS A 77 11.95 -10.41 -4.16
C LYS A 77 10.99 -9.25 -3.87
N PHE A 78 10.31 -9.26 -2.73
CA PHE A 78 9.24 -8.29 -2.41
C PHE A 78 9.54 -7.34 -1.24
N LYS A 79 10.72 -7.43 -0.61
CA LYS A 79 11.17 -6.53 0.47
C LYS A 79 11.06 -5.05 0.09
N GLY A 80 11.32 -4.72 -1.17
CA GLY A 80 11.18 -3.36 -1.69
C GLY A 80 9.76 -2.82 -1.52
N THR A 81 8.75 -3.56 -2.00
CA THR A 81 7.34 -3.16 -1.88
C THR A 81 6.89 -3.09 -0.42
N ILE A 82 7.27 -4.07 0.42
CA ILE A 82 6.91 -4.09 1.85
C ILE A 82 7.49 -2.88 2.57
N LEU A 83 8.80 -2.63 2.41
CA LEU A 83 9.48 -1.51 3.06
C LEU A 83 8.91 -0.16 2.58
N LEU A 84 8.67 -0.03 1.27
CA LEU A 84 8.08 1.17 0.70
C LEU A 84 6.65 1.41 1.22
N SER A 85 5.84 0.37 1.34
CA SER A 85 4.47 0.49 1.87
C SER A 85 4.46 0.90 3.34
N ALA A 86 5.34 0.31 4.15
CA ALA A 86 5.50 0.68 5.56
C ALA A 86 6.01 2.12 5.73
N ALA A 87 7.02 2.51 4.93
CA ALA A 87 7.53 3.87 4.93
C ALA A 87 6.46 4.88 4.50
N TYR A 88 5.69 4.56 3.46
CA TYR A 88 4.59 5.40 2.99
C TYR A 88 3.50 5.59 4.06
N LEU A 89 3.06 4.50 4.71
CA LEU A 89 2.08 4.57 5.80
C LEU A 89 2.60 5.45 6.96
N ALA A 90 3.86 5.28 7.35
CA ALA A 90 4.46 6.10 8.42
C ALA A 90 4.53 7.60 8.04
N LEU A 91 4.91 7.91 6.80
CA LEU A 91 4.91 9.29 6.29
C LEU A 91 3.49 9.86 6.24
N SER A 92 2.51 9.08 5.79
CA SER A 92 1.08 9.45 5.74
C SER A 92 0.56 9.84 7.12
N ILE A 93 0.68 8.94 8.10
CA ILE A 93 0.24 9.17 9.48
C ILE A 93 0.96 10.38 10.09
N SER A 94 2.27 10.50 9.90
CA SER A 94 3.06 11.63 10.42
C SER A 94 2.57 12.96 9.85
N PHE A 95 2.28 12.99 8.54
CA PHE A 95 1.74 14.16 7.87
C PHE A 95 0.33 14.50 8.39
N HIS A 96 -0.56 13.51 8.48
CA HIS A 96 -1.92 13.69 8.98
C HIS A 96 -1.96 14.25 10.41
N ILE A 97 -1.17 13.67 11.32
CA ILE A 97 -1.09 14.13 12.70
C ILE A 97 -0.61 15.58 12.76
N TRP A 98 0.43 15.94 12.01
CA TRP A 98 0.98 17.29 12.03
C TRP A 98 0.00 18.31 11.46
N VAL A 99 -0.56 18.05 10.28
CA VAL A 99 -1.54 18.94 9.64
C VAL A 99 -2.76 19.14 10.55
N MET A 100 -3.29 18.06 11.13
CA MET A 100 -4.48 18.13 11.97
C MET A 100 -4.21 18.86 13.28
N ASN A 101 -3.06 18.66 13.90
CA ASN A 101 -2.69 19.39 15.12
C ASN A 101 -2.75 20.92 14.89
N LEU A 102 -2.21 21.38 13.76
CA LEU A 102 -2.19 22.80 13.45
C LEU A 102 -3.57 23.34 13.04
N ARG A 103 -4.35 22.58 12.24
CA ARG A 103 -5.66 23.03 11.72
C ARG A 103 -6.82 22.88 12.71
N TRP A 104 -6.66 22.08 13.78
CA TRP A 104 -7.74 21.79 14.73
C TRP A 104 -8.22 23.04 15.49
N ARG A 105 -7.30 23.97 15.80
CA ARG A 105 -7.62 25.18 16.57
C ARG A 105 -7.91 26.40 15.70
N ASP A 106 -7.13 26.60 14.63
CA ASP A 106 -7.23 27.77 13.74
C ASP A 106 -7.27 27.34 12.27
N SER A 107 -8.45 26.98 11.76
CA SER A 107 -8.62 26.48 10.37
C SER A 107 -8.40 27.56 9.28
N GLY A 108 -8.41 28.84 9.64
CA GLY A 108 -8.30 29.98 8.71
C GLY A 108 -6.89 30.56 8.54
N ARG A 109 -5.91 30.13 9.34
CA ARG A 109 -4.54 30.67 9.28
C ARG A 109 -3.70 29.95 8.23
N PHE A 110 -2.64 30.62 7.77
CA PHE A 110 -1.60 29.98 6.97
C PHE A 110 -0.78 29.06 7.90
N VAL A 111 -0.82 27.76 7.61
CA VAL A 111 -0.30 26.68 8.49
C VAL A 111 1.01 26.06 7.99
N TRP A 112 1.41 26.35 6.75
CA TRP A 112 2.55 25.69 6.11
C TRP A 112 3.87 26.17 6.69
N THR A 113 4.52 25.32 7.48
CA THR A 113 5.91 25.48 7.93
C THR A 113 6.86 24.79 6.97
N GLU A 114 8.12 25.20 6.93
CA GLU A 114 9.18 24.58 6.10
C GLU A 114 9.26 23.05 6.32
N GLY A 115 9.16 22.61 7.57
CA GLY A 115 9.16 21.19 7.93
C GLY A 115 7.93 20.45 7.41
N LEU A 116 6.74 21.05 7.54
CA LEU A 116 5.50 20.45 7.04
C LEU A 116 5.47 20.36 5.52
N GLN A 117 5.98 21.38 4.83
CA GLN A 117 6.08 21.40 3.37
C GLN A 117 7.08 20.36 2.87
N THR A 118 8.21 20.20 3.57
CA THR A 118 9.19 19.15 3.27
C THR A 118 8.55 17.76 3.43
N LEU A 119 7.88 17.51 4.55
CA LEU A 119 7.18 16.25 4.81
C LEU A 119 6.09 15.98 3.76
N PHE A 120 5.35 17.00 3.36
CA PHE A 120 4.35 16.91 2.29
C PHE A 120 4.98 16.45 0.98
N VAL A 121 6.07 17.08 0.54
CA VAL A 121 6.76 16.71 -0.71
C VAL A 121 7.24 15.25 -0.65
N PHE A 122 7.88 14.85 0.45
CA PHE A 122 8.32 13.45 0.62
C PHE A 122 7.15 12.47 0.62
N GLN A 123 6.05 12.80 1.30
CA GLN A 123 4.84 11.97 1.31
C GLN A 123 4.27 11.82 -0.11
N ARG A 124 4.22 12.90 -0.91
CA ARG A 124 3.75 12.85 -2.30
C ARG A 124 4.64 12.01 -3.20
N LEU A 125 5.95 12.16 -3.09
CA LEU A 125 6.89 11.34 -3.85
C LEU A 125 6.77 9.86 -3.47
N ALA A 126 6.66 9.57 -2.17
CA ALA A 126 6.43 8.22 -1.69
C ALA A 126 5.09 7.65 -2.17
N ALA A 127 4.03 8.45 -2.25
CA ALA A 127 2.72 8.02 -2.74
C ALA A 127 2.77 7.54 -4.21
N VAL A 128 3.48 8.27 -5.08
CA VAL A 128 3.65 7.88 -6.50
C VAL A 128 4.40 6.56 -6.61
N LEU A 129 5.50 6.41 -5.87
CA LEU A 129 6.27 5.17 -5.82
C LEU A 129 5.41 4.02 -5.27
N TYR A 130 4.72 4.25 -4.16
CA TYR A 130 3.81 3.29 -3.54
C TYR A 130 2.76 2.80 -4.55
N CYS A 131 2.03 3.71 -5.20
CA CYS A 131 1.03 3.35 -6.21
C CYS A 131 1.60 2.46 -7.31
N TYR A 132 2.77 2.82 -7.86
CA TYR A 132 3.42 2.07 -8.94
C TYR A 132 3.85 0.67 -8.50
N PHE A 133 4.64 0.58 -7.42
CA PHE A 133 5.18 -0.70 -6.94
C PHE A 133 4.10 -1.60 -6.37
N TYR A 134 3.09 -1.03 -5.69
CA TYR A 134 1.96 -1.77 -5.17
C TYR A 134 1.13 -2.37 -6.30
N LYS A 135 0.73 -1.57 -7.30
CA LYS A 135 0.01 -2.06 -8.49
C LYS A 135 0.77 -3.20 -9.16
N ARG A 136 2.08 -3.01 -9.40
CA ARG A 136 2.92 -4.03 -10.03
C ARG A 136 2.92 -5.33 -9.21
N THR A 137 3.08 -5.22 -7.90
CA THR A 137 3.10 -6.36 -6.98
C THR A 137 1.75 -7.07 -6.92
N ALA A 138 0.64 -6.33 -6.84
CA ALA A 138 -0.71 -6.88 -6.82
C ALA A 138 -0.99 -7.69 -8.10
N VAL A 139 -0.67 -7.14 -9.29
CA VAL A 139 -0.87 -7.86 -10.56
C VAL A 139 0.02 -9.10 -10.65
N HIS A 140 1.28 -9.03 -10.23
CA HIS A 140 2.17 -10.19 -10.23
C HIS A 140 1.68 -11.29 -9.28
N LEU A 141 1.17 -10.91 -8.10
CA LEU A 141 0.60 -11.86 -7.15
C LEU A 141 -0.79 -12.35 -7.54
N GLY A 142 -1.50 -11.63 -8.40
CA GLY A 142 -2.78 -12.04 -8.95
C GLY A 142 -2.65 -13.10 -10.05
N ASP A 143 -1.44 -13.41 -10.52
CA ASP A 143 -1.22 -14.41 -11.55
C ASP A 143 -1.43 -15.84 -10.98
N PRO A 144 -2.39 -16.62 -11.52
CA PRO A 144 -2.67 -17.98 -11.06
C PRO A 144 -1.45 -18.92 -11.16
N LEU A 145 -0.42 -18.59 -11.96
CA LEU A 145 0.81 -19.37 -12.08
C LEU A 145 1.58 -19.55 -10.75
N PHE A 146 1.41 -18.66 -9.78
CA PHE A 146 2.02 -18.78 -8.44
C PHE A 146 1.25 -19.71 -7.49
N TYR A 147 0.01 -20.09 -7.84
CA TYR A 147 -0.87 -20.94 -7.04
C TYR A 147 -1.05 -22.35 -7.62
N GLN A 148 -0.47 -22.62 -8.79
CA GLN A 148 -0.44 -23.93 -9.43
C GLN A 148 1.00 -24.48 -9.48
N ASP A 149 1.16 -25.79 -9.33
CA ASP A 149 2.47 -26.48 -9.45
C ASP A 149 2.96 -26.43 -10.91
N SER A 150 3.56 -25.31 -11.30
CA SER A 150 4.00 -25.06 -12.67
C SER A 150 5.44 -25.52 -12.90
N LEU A 151 5.76 -25.88 -14.15
CA LEU A 151 7.11 -26.28 -14.57
C LEU A 151 8.19 -25.22 -14.26
N TRP A 152 7.82 -23.94 -14.21
CA TRP A 152 8.72 -22.85 -13.81
C TRP A 152 9.11 -22.95 -12.33
N LEU A 153 8.13 -23.16 -11.44
CA LEU A 153 8.36 -23.39 -10.02
C LEU A 153 9.31 -24.57 -9.80
N ARG A 154 9.09 -25.69 -10.50
CA ARG A 154 9.95 -26.87 -10.42
C ARG A 154 11.39 -26.61 -10.88
N LYS A 155 11.60 -25.76 -11.89
CA LYS A 155 12.94 -25.35 -12.34
C LYS A 155 13.64 -24.46 -11.32
N GLU A 156 12.94 -23.48 -10.76
CA GLU A 156 13.49 -22.60 -9.72
C GLU A 156 13.84 -23.40 -8.45
N PHE A 157 12.99 -24.36 -8.06
CA PHE A 157 13.28 -25.30 -6.96
C PHE A 157 14.52 -26.17 -7.23
N ALA A 158 14.72 -26.62 -8.47
CA ALA A 158 15.89 -27.40 -8.85
C ALA A 158 17.18 -26.57 -8.81
N GLN A 159 17.11 -25.28 -9.16
CA GLN A 159 18.25 -24.35 -9.12
C GLN A 159 18.66 -23.92 -7.71
N PHE A 160 17.72 -23.85 -6.76
CA PHE A 160 18.02 -23.50 -5.36
C PHE A 160 18.55 -24.67 -4.51
N ARG A 161 18.42 -25.91 -5.00
CA ARG A 161 18.83 -27.13 -4.29
C ARG A 161 20.15 -27.74 -4.78
N GLY A 162 20.71 -27.21 -5.88
CA GLY A 162 22.05 -27.56 -6.39
C GLY A 162 23.06 -26.48 -6.01
#